data_AF-A0A2T6AI98-F1
#
_entry.id   AF-A0A2T6AI98-F1
#
_cell.length_a   1.000
_cell.length_b   1.000
_cell.length_c   1.000
_cell.angle_alpha   90.00
_cell.angle_beta   90.00
_cell.angle_gamma   90.00
#
_symmetry.space_group_name_H-M   'P 1'
#
loop_
_entity.id
_entity.type
_entity.pdbx_description
1 polymer ?
#
loop_
_entity_poly.entity_id
_entity_poly.type
_entity_poly.pdbx_seq_one_letter_code
_entity_poly.pdbx_strand_id
1 'polypeptide(L)' 'MVNILIGSLCIIAGIILIIIYIKLVRENKRGSTIKLLGAGIGALLIGIYLIKEEIN' A
#
# COMPACT_ATOMS: atom_id res chain seq x y z
N MET A 1 19.52 -7.45 -0.05
CA MET A 1 18.60 -8.12 -1.00
C MET A 1 17.22 -8.39 -0.40
N VAL A 2 17.13 -8.76 0.88
CA VAL A 2 15.84 -9.05 1.56
C VAL A 2 14.91 -7.82 1.61
N ASN A 3 15.45 -6.62 1.78
CA ASN A 3 14.65 -5.39 1.81
C ASN A 3 13.99 -5.05 0.47
N ILE A 4 14.60 -5.42 -0.67
CA ILE A 4 13.96 -5.28 -1.99
C ILE A 4 12.76 -6.23 -2.13
N LEU A 5 12.88 -7.46 -1.62
CA LEU A 5 11.78 -8.43 -1.63
C LEU A 5 10.62 -7.96 -0.72
N ILE A 6 10.93 -7.49 0.48
CA ILE A 6 9.92 -6.96 1.42
C ILE A 6 9.30 -5.68 0.87
N GLY A 7 10.12 -4.78 0.31
CA GLY A 7 9.64 -3.52 -0.26
C GLY A 7 8.72 -3.72 -1.45
N SER A 8 9.04 -4.67 -2.34
CA SER A 8 8.15 -5.03 -3.46
C SER A 8 6.84 -5.67 -2.98
N LEU A 9 6.88 -6.54 -1.96
CA LEU A 9 5.66 -7.08 -1.33
C LEU A 9 4.80 -5.98 -0.70
N CYS A 10 5.41 -5.01 -0.02
CA CYS A 10 4.70 -3.85 0.53
C CYS A 10 4.03 -3.00 -0.56
N ILE A 11 4.70 -2.79 -1.70
CA ILE A 11 4.12 -2.06 -2.85
C ILE A 11 2.91 -2.81 -3.40
N ILE A 12 3.03 -4.13 -3.61
CA ILE A 12 1.93 -4.97 -4.11
C ILE A 12 0.74 -4.92 -3.13
N ALA A 13 0.99 -5.08 -1.83
CA ALA A 13 -0.04 -5.00 -0.80
C ALA A 13 -0.72 -3.61 -0.77
N GLY A 14 0.06 -2.53 -0.91
CA GLY A 14 -0.45 -1.17 -0.99
C GLY A 14 -1.39 -0.94 -2.18
N ILE A 15 -1.03 -1.45 -3.36
CA ILE A 15 -1.88 -1.41 -4.57
C ILE A 15 -3.19 -2.16 -4.33
N ILE A 16 -3.13 -3.37 -3.77
CA ILE A 16 -4.32 -4.18 -3.48
C ILE A 16 -5.28 -3.43 -2.54
N LEU A 17 -4.76 -2.82 -1.47
CA LEU A 17 -5.55 -2.03 -0.53
C LEU A 17 -6.23 -0.84 -1.21
N ILE A 18 -5.56 -0.16 -2.14
CA ILE A 18 -6.14 0.95 -2.92
C ILE A 18 -7.25 0.44 -3.84
N ILE A 19 -7.07 -0.71 -4.50
CA ILE A 19 -8.10 -1.31 -5.36
C ILE A 19 -9.33 -1.68 -4.53
N ILE A 20 -9.14 -2.30 -3.36
CA ILE A 20 -10.22 -2.63 -2.43
C ILE A 20 -10.94 -1.34 -1.98
N TYR A 21 -10.19 -0.28 -1.66
CA TYR A 21 -10.77 1.02 -1.33
C TYR A 21 -11.68 1.54 -2.45
N ILE A 22 -11.20 1.56 -3.69
CA ILE A 22 -11.99 2.02 -4.85
C ILE A 22 -13.27 1.21 -4.99
N LYS A 23 -13.19 -0.11 -4.79
CA LYS A 23 -14.35 -1.00 -4.85
C LYS A 23 -15.36 -0.70 -3.74
N LEU A 24 -14.92 -0.54 -2.49
CA LEU A 24 -15.80 -0.19 -1.37
C LEU A 24 -16.42 1.21 -1.49
N VAL A 25 -15.69 2.18 -2.05
CA VAL A 25 -16.23 3.51 -2.33
C VAL A 25 -17.34 3.44 -3.38
N ARG A 26 -17.18 2.61 -4.42
CA ARG A 26 -18.23 2.35 -5.42
C ARG A 26 -19.46 1.68 -4.80
N GLU A 27 -19.28 0.82 -3.80
CA GLU A 27 -20.37 0.19 -3.03
C GLU A 27 -20.95 1.10 -1.92
N ASN A 28 -20.57 2.38 -1.88
CA ASN A 28 -21.06 3.40 -0.95
C ASN A 28 -20.80 3.09 0.55
N LYS A 29 -19.89 2.16 0.86
CA LYS A 29 -19.44 1.84 2.22
C LYS A 29 -18.32 2.78 2.66
N ARG A 30 -18.64 4.08 2.77
CA ARG A 30 -17.68 5.19 3.00
C ARG A 30 -17.08 5.29 4.41
N GLY A 31 -17.70 4.68 5.42
CA GLY A 31 -17.36 4.92 6.83
C GLY A 31 -15.97 4.46 7.27
N SER A 32 -15.48 3.32 6.77
CA SER A 32 -14.17 2.76 7.17
C SER A 32 -13.12 2.79 6.05
N THR A 33 -13.44 3.37 4.90
CA THR A 33 -12.65 3.29 3.67
C THR A 33 -11.44 4.23 3.70
N ILE A 34 -11.54 5.40 4.36
CA ILE A 34 -10.42 6.36 4.45
C ILE A 34 -9.20 5.73 5.15
N LYS A 35 -9.42 4.90 6.18
CA LYS A 35 -8.33 4.16 6.85
C LYS A 35 -7.65 3.17 5.90
N LEU A 36 -8.42 2.56 4.99
CA LEU A 36 -7.92 1.62 4.00
C LEU A 36 -7.04 2.31 2.95
N LEU A 37 -7.45 3.52 2.51
CA LEU A 37 -6.66 4.37 1.62
C LEU A 37 -5.34 4.79 2.29
N GLY A 38 -5.41 5.25 3.55
CA GLY A 38 -4.23 5.61 4.33
C GLY A 38 -3.26 4.43 4.52
N ALA A 39 -3.77 3.24 4.80
CA ALA A 39 -2.97 2.02 4.89
C ALA A 39 -2.30 1.66 3.56
N GLY A 40 -3.03 1.78 2.44
CA GLY A 40 -2.49 1.50 1.10
C GLY A 40 -1.37 2.46 0.70
N ILE A 41 -1.56 3.77 0.94
CA ILE A 41 -0.54 4.79 0.69
C ILE A 41 0.67 4.60 1.62
N GLY A 42 0.44 4.31 2.90
CA GLY A 42 1.51 4.04 3.87
C GLY A 42 2.36 2.84 3.48
N ALA A 43 1.74 1.74 3.04
CA ALA A 43 2.45 0.56 2.56
C ALA A 43 3.30 0.85 1.31
N LEU A 44 2.81 1.69 0.39
CA LEU A 44 3.59 2.14 -0.76
C LEU A 44 4.82 2.94 -0.35
N LEU A 45 4.67 3.91 0.56
CA LEU A 45 5.78 4.74 1.04
C LEU A 45 6.85 3.91 1.75
N ILE A 46 6.44 2.99 2.63
CA ILE A 46 7.35 2.08 3.32
C ILE A 46 8.07 1.16 2.32
N GLY A 47 7.35 0.63 1.34
CA GLY A 47 7.95 -0.24 0.31
C GLY A 47 8.99 0.48 -0.54
N ILE A 48 8.71 1.72 -0.95
CA ILE A 48 9.66 2.55 -1.70
C ILE A 48 10.88 2.90 -0.83
N TYR A 49 10.67 3.23 0.45
CA TYR A 49 11.75 3.55 1.37
C TYR A 49 12.72 2.36 1.56
N LEU A 50 12.19 1.16 1.80
CA LEU A 50 13.00 -0.05 1.96
C LEU A 50 13.82 -0.40 0.72
N ILE A 51 13.26 -0.19 -0.48
CA ILE A 51 14.00 -0.39 -1.74
C ILE A 51 15.10 0.66 -1.87
N LYS A 52 14.79 1.92 -1.56
CA LYS A 52 15.75 3.02 -1.64
C LYS A 52 16.92 2.85 -0.66
N GLU A 53 16.65 2.39 0.56
CA GLU A 53 17.66 2.12 1.59
C GLU A 53 18.58 0.96 1.20
N GLU A 54 18.07 -0.07 0.51
CA GLU A 54 18.91 -1.18 0.07
C GLU A 54 19.79 -0.84 -1.15
N ILE A 55 19.35 0.10 -1.98
CA ILE A 55 20.09 0.52 -3.19
C ILE A 55 21.22 1.50 -2.85
N ASN A 56 21.11 2.23 -1.74
CA ASN A 56 21.97 3.36 -1.37
C ASN A 56 22.93 3.00 -0.24
#